data_AF-A0A7H1DUC1-F1
#
_entry.id   AF-A0A7H1DUC1-F1
#
_cell.length_a   1.000
_cell.length_b   1.000
_cell.length_c   1.000
_cell.angle_alpha   90.00
_cell.angle_beta   90.00
_cell.angle_gamma   90.00
#
_symmetry.space_group_name_H-M   'P 1'
#
loop_
_entity.id
_entity.type
_entity.pdbx_description
1 polymer ?
#
loop_
_entity_poly.entity_id
_entity_poly.type
_entity_poly.pdbx_seq_one_letter_code
_entity_poly.pdbx_strand_id
1 'polypeptide(L)'
;MEYSKEFKQALSEFSSIEKDRLIFRLLKKDKLLSKKLYFELIDPETTDQKRDQMEENIREKTMLAAKYIANPKYYLVIIRRISAEITEHVKVTTDKFGEVYLNLFLVHEILENNDSFAKQRFDNVYKLYIYLINKIVRALLLIKKIDEDYWMEFDEILGKIDDKVHENRYLEKLFINNGIDFNWLQSENLPENLDLIIKNIKNQGFLR
;
A
#
# COMPACT_ATOMS: atom_id res chain seq x y z
N MET A 1 26.17 -6.40 6.16
CA MET A 1 27.22 -7.15 6.86
C MET A 1 26.78 -8.60 6.87
N GLU A 2 27.52 -9.48 6.20
CA GLU A 2 27.24 -10.92 6.27
C GLU A 2 27.87 -11.49 7.54
N TYR A 3 27.11 -12.32 8.26
CA TYR A 3 27.60 -12.98 9.48
C TYR A 3 28.30 -14.29 9.13
N SER A 4 29.52 -14.48 9.63
CA SER A 4 30.28 -15.71 9.41
C SER A 4 29.57 -16.92 10.05
N LYS A 5 29.86 -18.13 9.56
CA LYS A 5 29.27 -19.37 10.10
C LYS A 5 29.65 -19.55 11.56
N GLU A 6 30.89 -19.23 11.92
CA GLU A 6 31.45 -19.31 13.26
C GLU A 6 30.70 -18.37 14.22
N PHE A 7 30.35 -17.16 13.76
CA PHE A 7 29.59 -16.21 14.58
C PHE A 7 28.16 -16.71 14.86
N LYS A 8 27.47 -17.27 13.86
CA LYS A 8 26.13 -17.86 14.04
C LYS A 8 26.17 -19.08 14.97
N GLN A 9 27.23 -19.89 14.87
CA GLN A 9 27.45 -21.04 15.75
C GLN A 9 27.63 -20.59 17.21
N ALA A 10 28.51 -19.62 17.46
CA ALA A 10 28.73 -19.06 18.79
C ALA A 10 27.45 -18.47 19.42
N LEU A 11 26.62 -17.78 18.63
CA LEU A 11 25.31 -17.29 19.09
C LEU A 11 24.35 -18.43 19.45
N SER A 12 24.41 -19.54 18.71
CA SER A 12 23.55 -20.71 18.92
C SER A 12 23.91 -21.47 20.19
N GLU A 13 25.16 -21.39 20.64
CA GLU A 13 25.69 -21.99 21.88
C GLU A 13 25.31 -21.23 23.15
N PHE A 14 24.73 -20.02 23.04
CA PHE A 14 24.24 -19.28 24.20
C PHE A 14 23.18 -20.09 24.97
N SER A 15 23.23 -20.00 26.30
CA SER A 15 22.18 -20.56 27.15
C SER A 15 20.83 -19.88 26.88
N SER A 16 19.73 -20.53 27.29
CA SER A 16 18.38 -19.96 27.12
C SER A 16 18.27 -18.56 27.74
N ILE A 17 18.81 -18.39 28.96
CA ILE A 17 18.76 -17.11 29.69
C ILE A 17 19.53 -16.00 28.96
N GLU A 18 20.68 -16.33 28.37
CA GLU A 18 21.47 -15.36 27.60
C GLU A 18 20.76 -14.95 26.31
N LYS A 19 20.13 -15.91 25.63
CA LYS A 19 19.29 -15.65 24.45
C LYS A 19 18.12 -14.74 24.81
N ASP A 20 17.39 -15.02 25.88
CA ASP A 20 16.25 -14.20 26.31
C ASP A 20 16.67 -12.75 26.63
N ARG A 21 17.75 -12.58 27.40
CA ARG A 21 18.31 -11.26 27.71
C ARG A 21 18.74 -10.50 26.46
N LEU A 22 19.32 -11.19 25.47
CA LEU A 22 19.71 -10.60 24.20
C LEU A 22 18.48 -10.21 23.39
N ILE A 23 17.48 -11.09 23.26
CA ILE A 23 16.22 -10.84 22.55
C ILE A 23 15.53 -9.62 23.13
N PHE A 24 15.32 -9.54 24.45
CA PHE A 24 14.68 -8.37 25.06
C PHE A 24 15.44 -7.06 24.82
N ARG A 25 16.77 -7.11 24.69
CA ARG A 25 17.57 -5.93 24.33
C ARG A 25 17.41 -5.55 22.87
N LEU A 26 17.32 -6.53 21.97
CA LEU A 26 17.10 -6.31 20.54
C LEU A 26 15.70 -5.77 20.26
N LEU A 27 14.66 -6.30 20.92
CA LEU A 27 13.28 -5.83 20.77
C LEU A 27 13.08 -4.39 21.21
N LYS A 28 13.85 -3.90 22.20
CA LYS A 28 13.85 -2.48 22.58
C LYS A 28 14.41 -1.57 21.49
N LYS A 29 15.30 -2.09 20.63
CA LYS A 29 15.91 -1.34 19.53
C LYS A 29 15.08 -1.42 18.25
N ASP A 30 14.50 -2.58 17.99
CA ASP A 30 13.67 -2.82 16.82
C ASP A 30 12.18 -2.82 17.19
N LYS A 31 11.57 -1.64 17.07
CA LYS A 31 10.14 -1.46 17.35
C LYS A 31 9.24 -2.28 16.43
N LEU A 32 9.64 -2.46 15.17
CA LEU A 32 8.83 -3.19 14.20
C LEU A 32 8.81 -4.68 14.53
N LEU A 33 9.98 -5.25 14.82
CA LEU A 33 10.09 -6.65 15.26
C LEU A 33 9.32 -6.87 16.57
N SER A 34 9.39 -5.91 17.50
CA SER A 34 8.63 -5.97 18.75
C SER A 34 7.12 -6.01 18.51
N LYS A 35 6.58 -5.13 17.66
CA LYS A 35 5.16 -5.14 17.29
C LYS A 35 4.75 -6.43 16.59
N LYS A 36 5.59 -6.93 15.67
CA LYS A 36 5.33 -8.18 14.96
C LYS A 36 5.26 -9.37 15.92
N LEU A 37 6.25 -9.55 16.80
CA LEU A 37 6.22 -10.64 17.78
C LEU A 37 5.06 -10.48 18.77
N TYR A 38 4.71 -9.25 19.15
CA TYR A 38 3.54 -9.03 19.99
C TYR A 38 2.26 -9.52 19.28
N PHE A 39 2.10 -9.17 18.00
CA PHE A 39 0.99 -9.66 17.18
C PHE A 39 0.97 -11.19 17.08
N GLU A 40 2.11 -11.82 16.75
CA GLU A 40 2.19 -13.27 16.55
C GLU A 40 2.04 -14.09 17.84
N LEU A 41 2.45 -13.56 19.00
CA LEU A 41 2.56 -14.34 20.24
C LEU A 41 1.51 -14.00 21.30
N ILE A 42 0.93 -12.81 21.27
CA ILE A 42 0.13 -12.27 22.39
C ILE A 42 -1.21 -11.70 21.94
N ASP A 43 -1.23 -11.00 20.81
CA ASP A 43 -2.41 -10.26 20.37
C ASP A 43 -3.61 -11.22 20.13
N PRO A 44 -4.75 -10.99 20.80
CA PRO A 44 -5.91 -11.85 20.66
C PRO A 44 -6.64 -11.65 19.32
N GLU A 45 -6.31 -10.57 18.59
CA GLU A 45 -6.98 -10.21 17.35
C GLU A 45 -6.37 -10.89 16.14
N THR A 46 -7.22 -11.31 15.20
CA THR A 46 -6.78 -11.92 13.95
C THR A 46 -6.25 -10.87 12.98
N THR A 47 -5.55 -11.34 11.93
CA THR A 47 -5.11 -10.48 10.82
C THR A 47 -6.28 -9.72 10.20
N ASP A 48 -7.42 -10.36 10.02
CA ASP A 48 -8.62 -9.74 9.43
C ASP A 48 -9.18 -8.65 10.35
N GLN A 49 -9.27 -8.89 11.66
CA GLN A 49 -9.72 -7.86 12.62
C GLN A 49 -8.79 -6.65 12.65
N LYS A 50 -7.47 -6.86 12.56
CA LYS A 50 -6.51 -5.77 12.42
C LYS A 50 -6.67 -5.03 11.09
N ARG A 51 -7.05 -5.72 10.03
CA ARG A 51 -7.31 -5.11 8.71
C ARG A 51 -8.54 -4.22 8.79
N ASP A 52 -9.63 -4.68 9.40
CA ASP A 52 -10.86 -3.89 9.60
C ASP A 52 -10.58 -2.61 10.40
N GLN A 53 -9.77 -2.71 11.46
CA GLN A 53 -9.32 -1.54 12.22
C GLN A 53 -8.47 -0.58 11.39
N MET A 54 -7.60 -1.12 10.52
CA MET A 54 -6.79 -0.29 9.64
C MET A 54 -7.65 0.39 8.57
N GLU A 55 -8.70 -0.27 8.06
CA GLU A 55 -9.67 0.32 7.16
C GLU A 55 -10.38 1.52 7.81
N GLU A 56 -10.87 1.37 9.03
CA GLU A 56 -11.50 2.48 9.76
C GLU A 56 -10.50 3.62 10.03
N ASN A 57 -9.27 3.30 10.44
CA ASN A 57 -8.21 4.30 10.61
C ASN A 57 -7.90 5.05 9.30
N ILE A 58 -7.92 4.36 8.15
CA ILE A 58 -7.77 5.02 6.84
C ILE A 58 -8.94 5.99 6.63
N ARG A 59 -10.18 5.53 6.78
CA ARG A 59 -11.42 6.31 6.58
C ARG A 59 -11.45 7.56 7.45
N GLU A 60 -11.16 7.43 8.74
CA GLU A 60 -11.08 8.58 9.66
C GLU A 60 -10.00 9.57 9.23
N LYS A 61 -8.81 9.09 8.90
CA LYS A 61 -7.67 9.95 8.56
C LYS A 61 -7.81 10.61 7.20
N THR A 62 -8.39 9.94 6.20
CA THR A 62 -8.70 10.55 4.89
C THR A 62 -9.78 11.61 5.04
N MET A 63 -10.82 11.36 5.85
CA MET A 63 -11.84 12.36 6.19
C MET A 63 -11.22 13.60 6.86
N LEU A 64 -10.30 13.41 7.82
CA LEU A 64 -9.58 14.53 8.43
C LEU A 64 -8.64 15.24 7.45
N ALA A 65 -7.95 14.49 6.60
CA ALA A 65 -7.08 15.02 5.56
C ALA A 65 -7.85 15.87 4.54
N ALA A 66 -9.12 15.56 4.29
CA ALA A 66 -9.97 16.27 3.32
C ALA A 66 -10.04 17.78 3.60
N LYS A 67 -9.91 18.20 4.88
CA LYS A 67 -9.82 19.60 5.30
C LYS A 67 -8.67 20.38 4.64
N TYR A 68 -7.66 19.67 4.11
CA TYR A 68 -6.47 20.24 3.48
C TYR A 68 -6.42 20.06 1.96
N ILE A 69 -7.50 19.60 1.31
CA ILE A 69 -7.55 19.36 -0.14
C ILE A 69 -7.21 20.61 -0.97
N ALA A 70 -7.57 21.80 -0.47
CA ALA A 70 -7.22 23.06 -1.11
C ALA A 70 -5.71 23.30 -1.25
N ASN A 71 -4.88 22.55 -0.50
CA ASN A 71 -3.43 22.49 -0.67
C ASN A 71 -2.99 21.05 -1.02
N PRO A 72 -3.05 20.66 -2.32
CA PRO A 72 -2.73 19.29 -2.75
C PRO A 72 -1.32 18.81 -2.36
N LYS A 73 -0.35 19.73 -2.28
CA LYS A 73 1.03 19.40 -1.86
C LYS A 73 1.07 18.97 -0.39
N TYR A 74 0.40 19.70 0.49
CA TYR A 74 0.31 19.35 1.91
C TYR A 74 -0.59 18.14 2.13
N TYR A 75 -1.72 18.06 1.43
CA TYR A 75 -2.59 16.88 1.41
C TYR A 75 -1.81 15.61 1.09
N LEU A 76 -0.99 15.62 0.03
CA LEU A 76 -0.16 14.48 -0.36
C LEU A 76 0.84 14.07 0.73
N VAL A 77 1.36 15.01 1.54
CA VAL A 77 2.22 14.67 2.69
C VAL A 77 1.44 13.88 3.73
N ILE A 78 0.19 14.27 4.01
CA ILE A 78 -0.68 13.55 4.95
C ILE A 78 -0.99 12.14 4.41
N ILE A 79 -1.39 12.04 3.14
CA ILE A 79 -1.69 10.75 2.50
C ILE A 79 -0.49 9.79 2.54
N ARG A 80 0.73 10.29 2.34
CA ARG A 80 1.94 9.46 2.46
C ARG A 80 2.19 8.96 3.88
N ARG A 81 1.77 9.70 4.90
CA ARG A 81 1.83 9.23 6.30
C ARG A 81 0.84 8.10 6.53
N ILE A 82 -0.41 8.24 6.06
CA ILE A 82 -1.42 7.16 6.13
C ILE A 82 -0.90 5.91 5.41
N SER A 83 -0.33 6.06 4.22
CA SER A 83 0.28 4.94 3.50
C SER A 83 1.47 4.30 4.25
N ALA A 84 2.22 5.05 5.05
CA ALA A 84 3.31 4.49 5.85
C ALA A 84 2.77 3.64 6.99
N GLU A 85 1.62 4.00 7.56
CA GLU A 85 0.92 3.19 8.57
C GLU A 85 0.42 1.86 7.97
N ILE A 86 -0.14 1.87 6.75
CA ILE A 86 -0.48 0.63 6.02
C ILE A 86 0.76 -0.26 5.86
N THR A 87 1.90 0.34 5.50
CA THR A 87 3.16 -0.39 5.36
C THR A 87 3.63 -1.01 6.68
N GLU A 88 3.46 -0.28 7.79
CA GLU A 88 3.77 -0.81 9.12
C GLU A 88 2.83 -1.95 9.49
N HIS A 89 1.52 -1.79 9.28
CA HIS A 89 0.53 -2.84 9.51
C HIS A 89 0.90 -4.13 8.77
N VAL A 90 1.13 -4.07 7.45
CA VAL A 90 1.49 -5.25 6.65
C VAL A 90 2.77 -5.92 7.16
N LYS A 91 3.75 -5.13 7.61
CA LYS A 91 5.01 -5.68 8.16
C LYS A 91 4.81 -6.36 9.51
N VAL A 92 3.84 -5.89 10.31
CA VAL A 92 3.49 -6.45 11.62
C VAL A 92 2.63 -7.70 11.46
N THR A 93 1.60 -7.65 10.62
CA THR A 93 0.59 -8.71 10.46
C THR A 93 0.94 -9.74 9.39
N THR A 94 1.90 -9.43 8.52
CA THR A 94 2.26 -10.22 7.32
C THR A 94 1.09 -10.41 6.34
N ASP A 95 0.12 -9.50 6.39
CA ASP A 95 -1.11 -9.54 5.60
C ASP A 95 -0.87 -9.18 4.12
N LYS A 96 -0.69 -10.20 3.27
CA LYS A 96 -0.48 -10.02 1.83
C LYS A 96 -1.73 -9.48 1.12
N PHE A 97 -2.91 -9.97 1.52
CA PHE A 97 -4.18 -9.48 0.98
C PHE A 97 -4.38 -8.01 1.37
N GLY A 98 -4.21 -7.69 2.66
CA GLY A 98 -4.28 -6.32 3.17
C GLY A 98 -3.27 -5.37 2.54
N GLU A 99 -2.07 -5.82 2.14
CA GLU A 99 -1.13 -4.97 1.40
C GLU A 99 -1.75 -4.42 0.12
N VAL A 100 -2.51 -5.23 -0.60
CA VAL A 100 -3.19 -4.81 -1.82
C VAL A 100 -4.46 -4.04 -1.49
N TYR A 101 -5.36 -4.67 -0.75
CA TYR A 101 -6.69 -4.15 -0.45
C TYR A 101 -6.63 -2.77 0.23
N LEU A 102 -5.86 -2.60 1.30
CA LEU A 102 -5.80 -1.34 2.04
C LEU A 102 -5.19 -0.19 1.22
N ASN A 103 -4.28 -0.50 0.28
CA ASN A 103 -3.72 0.51 -0.61
C ASN A 103 -4.73 0.94 -1.68
N LEU A 104 -5.52 0.02 -2.23
CA LEU A 104 -6.64 0.34 -3.12
C LEU A 104 -7.73 1.11 -2.35
N PHE A 105 -8.04 0.71 -1.13
CA PHE A 105 -8.98 1.39 -0.24
C PHE A 105 -8.57 2.83 0.04
N LEU A 106 -7.29 3.07 0.38
CA LEU A 106 -6.77 4.43 0.52
C LEU A 106 -6.96 5.25 -0.77
N VAL A 107 -6.75 4.66 -1.95
CA VAL A 107 -6.94 5.35 -3.23
C VAL A 107 -8.42 5.70 -3.44
N HIS A 108 -9.32 4.74 -3.24
CA HIS A 108 -10.77 4.94 -3.31
C HIS A 108 -11.22 6.09 -2.40
N GLU A 109 -10.84 6.06 -1.12
CA GLU A 109 -11.19 7.11 -0.13
C GLU A 109 -10.68 8.50 -0.51
N ILE A 110 -9.55 8.60 -1.20
CA ILE A 110 -9.06 9.88 -1.72
C ILE A 110 -9.97 10.34 -2.86
N LEU A 111 -10.30 9.46 -3.79
CA LEU A 111 -11.08 9.76 -4.99
C LEU A 111 -12.56 10.10 -4.69
N GLU A 112 -13.08 9.75 -3.52
CA GLU A 112 -14.36 10.26 -3.02
C GLU A 112 -14.44 11.80 -3.03
N ASN A 113 -13.30 12.49 -3.00
CA ASN A 113 -13.22 13.95 -3.06
C ASN A 113 -12.96 14.51 -4.48
N ASN A 114 -13.25 13.73 -5.53
CA ASN A 114 -13.03 14.10 -6.93
C ASN A 114 -13.55 15.50 -7.30
N ASP A 115 -14.76 15.85 -6.87
CA ASP A 115 -15.36 17.19 -7.11
C ASP A 115 -14.46 18.34 -6.64
N SER A 116 -13.75 18.13 -5.54
CA SER A 116 -12.84 19.13 -4.98
C SER A 116 -11.53 19.19 -5.75
N PHE A 117 -11.03 18.06 -6.25
CA PHE A 117 -9.82 18.00 -7.06
C PHE A 117 -10.04 18.48 -8.50
N ALA A 118 -11.20 18.22 -9.10
CA ALA A 118 -11.55 18.66 -10.45
C ALA A 118 -11.55 20.19 -10.59
N LYS A 119 -11.81 20.91 -9.49
CA LYS A 119 -11.77 22.38 -9.41
C LYS A 119 -10.35 22.93 -9.27
N GLN A 120 -9.36 22.09 -8.97
CA GLN A 120 -7.97 22.51 -8.83
C GLN A 120 -7.28 22.64 -10.18
N ARG A 121 -6.27 23.50 -10.24
CA ARG A 121 -5.37 23.57 -11.39
C ARG A 121 -4.58 22.26 -11.49
N PHE A 122 -4.47 21.73 -12.71
CA PHE A 122 -3.89 20.41 -12.98
C PHE A 122 -2.47 20.23 -12.41
N ASP A 123 -1.60 21.21 -12.55
CA ASP A 123 -0.23 21.19 -12.04
C ASP A 123 -0.14 21.01 -10.51
N ASN A 124 -1.13 21.47 -9.76
CA ASN A 124 -1.20 21.29 -8.31
C ASN A 124 -1.53 19.85 -7.94
N VAL A 125 -2.44 19.21 -8.68
CA VAL A 125 -2.91 17.84 -8.42
C VAL A 125 -2.11 16.76 -9.14
N TYR A 126 -1.30 17.12 -10.14
CA TYR A 126 -0.50 16.20 -10.94
C TYR A 126 0.30 15.21 -10.07
N LYS A 127 1.04 15.70 -9.06
CA LYS A 127 1.85 14.83 -8.19
C LYS A 127 1.01 13.90 -7.32
N LEU A 128 -0.19 14.31 -6.94
CA LEU A 128 -1.14 13.45 -6.23
C LEU A 128 -1.62 12.36 -7.18
N TYR A 129 -2.07 12.71 -8.38
CA TYR A 129 -2.56 11.73 -9.36
C TYR A 129 -1.50 10.73 -9.79
N ILE A 130 -0.25 11.16 -10.07
CA ILE A 130 0.85 10.23 -10.33
C ILE A 130 1.11 9.30 -9.14
N TYR A 131 0.98 9.80 -7.90
CA TYR A 131 1.09 8.96 -6.71
C TYR A 131 -0.03 7.91 -6.63
N LEU A 132 -1.28 8.27 -6.93
CA LEU A 132 -2.42 7.34 -6.97
C LEU A 132 -2.25 6.30 -8.07
N ILE A 133 -1.88 6.69 -9.29
CA ILE A 133 -1.62 5.77 -10.39
C ILE A 133 -0.51 4.77 -10.02
N ASN A 134 0.58 5.24 -9.41
CA ASN A 134 1.64 4.36 -8.94
C ASN A 134 1.17 3.36 -7.86
N LYS A 135 0.22 3.76 -7.00
CA LYS A 135 -0.38 2.86 -6.01
C LYS A 135 -1.23 1.79 -6.66
N ILE A 136 -2.08 2.17 -7.60
CA ILE A 136 -2.93 1.25 -8.38
C ILE A 136 -2.02 0.28 -9.16
N VAL A 137 -1.06 0.77 -9.93
CA VAL A 137 -0.11 -0.06 -10.69
C VAL A 137 0.63 -1.06 -9.78
N ARG A 138 1.06 -0.63 -8.58
CA ARG A 138 1.68 -1.55 -7.62
C ARG A 138 0.71 -2.60 -7.12
N ALA A 139 -0.54 -2.24 -6.85
CA ALA A 139 -1.58 -3.19 -6.45
C ALA A 139 -1.83 -4.22 -7.56
N LEU A 140 -1.97 -3.80 -8.82
CA LEU A 140 -2.15 -4.73 -9.96
C LEU A 140 -0.99 -5.74 -10.09
N LEU A 141 0.25 -5.29 -9.91
CA LEU A 141 1.44 -6.18 -9.89
C LEU A 141 1.44 -7.18 -8.73
N LEU A 142 0.79 -6.85 -7.62
CA LEU A 142 0.69 -7.72 -6.45
C LEU A 142 -0.52 -8.66 -6.56
N ILE A 143 -1.65 -8.20 -7.09
CA ILE A 143 -2.84 -9.03 -7.36
C ILE A 143 -2.46 -10.24 -8.20
N LYS A 144 -1.67 -10.03 -9.27
CA LYS A 144 -1.22 -11.14 -10.13
C LYS A 144 -0.37 -12.20 -9.41
N LYS A 145 0.12 -11.91 -8.20
CA LYS A 145 0.93 -12.80 -7.36
C LYS A 145 0.13 -13.40 -6.20
N ILE A 146 -1.11 -12.98 -6.02
CA ILE A 146 -2.06 -13.52 -5.04
C ILE A 146 -2.89 -14.60 -5.74
N ASP A 147 -3.40 -15.53 -4.93
CA ASP A 147 -4.30 -16.59 -5.37
C ASP A 147 -5.55 -16.01 -6.08
N GLU A 148 -6.03 -16.71 -7.10
CA GLU A 148 -7.16 -16.30 -7.93
C GLU A 148 -8.47 -16.25 -7.12
N ASP A 149 -8.56 -17.03 -6.05
CA ASP A 149 -9.70 -17.04 -5.13
C ASP A 149 -10.00 -15.65 -4.52
N TYR A 150 -8.99 -14.77 -4.43
CA TYR A 150 -9.14 -13.41 -3.90
C TYR A 150 -9.43 -12.33 -4.95
N TRP A 151 -9.48 -12.70 -6.24
CA TRP A 151 -9.63 -11.72 -7.32
C TRP A 151 -10.98 -11.02 -7.27
N MET A 152 -12.03 -11.72 -6.82
CA MET A 152 -13.38 -11.14 -6.71
C MET A 152 -13.41 -9.94 -5.76
N GLU A 153 -12.76 -10.04 -4.60
CA GLU A 153 -12.68 -8.96 -3.61
C GLU A 153 -11.86 -7.77 -4.14
N PHE A 154 -10.81 -8.02 -4.92
CA PHE A 154 -10.05 -6.94 -5.55
C PHE A 154 -10.84 -6.27 -6.68
N ASP A 155 -11.56 -7.03 -7.49
CA ASP A 155 -12.33 -6.51 -8.60
C ASP A 155 -13.48 -5.60 -8.12
N GLU A 156 -14.07 -5.89 -6.96
CA GLU A 156 -15.07 -5.00 -6.37
C GLU A 156 -14.50 -3.58 -6.11
N ILE A 157 -13.30 -3.50 -5.54
CA ILE A 157 -12.68 -2.21 -5.23
C ILE A 157 -12.03 -1.57 -6.46
N LEU A 158 -11.48 -2.37 -7.38
CA LEU A 158 -10.95 -1.86 -8.64
C LEU A 158 -12.05 -1.26 -9.51
N GLY A 159 -13.24 -1.88 -9.57
CA GLY A 159 -14.39 -1.32 -10.27
C GLY A 159 -14.83 0.03 -9.71
N LYS A 160 -14.89 0.16 -8.37
CA LYS A 160 -15.16 1.46 -7.71
C LYS A 160 -14.10 2.50 -8.07
N ILE A 161 -12.83 2.11 -8.13
CA ILE A 161 -11.74 3.01 -8.53
C ILE A 161 -11.85 3.39 -10.01
N ASP A 162 -12.19 2.45 -10.88
CA ASP A 162 -12.38 2.68 -12.31
C ASP A 162 -13.43 3.75 -12.57
N ASP A 163 -14.61 3.60 -11.97
CA ASP A 163 -15.70 4.59 -12.02
C ASP A 163 -15.20 5.99 -11.61
N LYS A 164 -14.49 6.07 -10.48
CA LYS A 164 -13.94 7.34 -9.98
C LYS A 164 -12.84 7.92 -10.86
N VAL A 165 -12.05 7.09 -11.54
CA VAL A 165 -11.05 7.61 -12.48
C VAL A 165 -11.75 8.26 -13.67
N HIS A 166 -12.79 7.63 -14.21
CA HIS A 166 -13.57 8.17 -15.33
C HIS A 166 -14.35 9.43 -14.99
N GLU A 167 -14.78 9.61 -13.74
CA GLU A 167 -15.36 10.89 -13.26
C GLU A 167 -14.35 12.05 -13.28
N ASN A 168 -13.04 11.76 -13.28
CA ASN A 168 -11.98 12.75 -13.18
C ASN A 168 -11.15 12.84 -14.45
N ARG A 169 -11.57 13.72 -15.38
CA ARG A 169 -10.94 13.92 -16.69
C ARG A 169 -9.41 14.11 -16.67
N TYR A 170 -8.86 14.72 -15.62
CA TYR A 170 -7.40 14.89 -15.51
C TYR A 170 -6.71 13.58 -15.14
N LEU A 171 -7.29 12.82 -14.21
CA LEU A 171 -6.77 11.54 -13.79
C LEU A 171 -6.91 10.49 -14.91
N GLU A 172 -8.07 10.42 -15.55
CA GLU A 172 -8.33 9.55 -16.70
C GLU A 172 -7.30 9.77 -17.82
N LYS A 173 -7.08 11.03 -18.21
CA LYS A 173 -6.05 11.37 -19.20
C LYS A 173 -4.65 10.97 -18.74
N LEU A 174 -4.35 11.08 -17.44
CA LEU A 174 -3.05 10.66 -16.92
C LEU A 174 -2.88 9.13 -16.94
N PHE A 175 -3.93 8.35 -16.70
CA PHE A 175 -3.91 6.91 -16.90
C PHE A 175 -3.48 6.55 -18.32
N ILE A 176 -4.20 7.09 -19.31
CA ILE A 176 -3.92 6.86 -20.74
C ILE A 176 -2.51 7.33 -21.11
N ASN A 177 -2.13 8.55 -20.70
CA ASN A 177 -0.83 9.12 -21.03
C ASN A 177 0.34 8.39 -20.38
N ASN A 178 0.11 7.64 -19.28
CA ASN A 178 1.13 6.78 -18.66
C ASN A 178 1.07 5.33 -19.16
N GLY A 179 0.28 5.05 -20.21
CA GLY A 179 0.18 3.73 -20.82
C GLY A 179 -0.49 2.69 -19.93
N ILE A 180 -1.37 3.11 -19.02
CA ILE A 180 -2.14 2.20 -18.17
C ILE A 180 -3.44 1.88 -18.90
N ASP A 181 -3.67 0.59 -19.16
CA ASP A 181 -4.91 0.10 -19.75
C ASP A 181 -5.98 -0.05 -18.66
N PHE A 182 -7.17 0.52 -18.90
CA PHE A 182 -8.30 0.43 -17.97
C PHE A 182 -8.81 -1.00 -17.81
N ASN A 183 -8.64 -1.85 -18.83
CA ASN A 183 -9.00 -3.26 -18.70
C ASN A 183 -8.21 -3.96 -17.58
N TRP A 184 -7.04 -3.44 -17.21
CA TRP A 184 -6.26 -3.99 -16.09
C TRP A 184 -6.88 -3.72 -14.71
N LEU A 185 -7.95 -2.90 -14.61
CA LEU A 185 -8.74 -2.76 -13.39
C LEU A 185 -9.75 -3.91 -13.21
N GLN A 186 -9.55 -5.02 -13.92
CA GLN A 186 -10.16 -6.32 -13.67
C GLN A 186 -9.06 -7.38 -13.64
N SER A 187 -9.05 -8.21 -12.60
CA SER A 187 -7.96 -9.13 -12.29
C SER A 187 -7.75 -10.18 -13.38
N GLU A 188 -8.84 -10.66 -13.99
CA GLU A 188 -8.80 -11.61 -15.11
C GLU A 188 -8.09 -11.07 -16.36
N ASN A 189 -8.12 -9.75 -16.55
CA ASN A 189 -7.53 -9.07 -17.71
C ASN A 189 -6.06 -8.69 -17.48
N LEU A 190 -5.48 -9.01 -16.32
CA LEU A 190 -4.09 -8.71 -16.02
C LEU A 190 -3.14 -9.56 -16.89
N PRO A 191 -2.29 -8.92 -17.74
CA PRO A 191 -1.36 -9.63 -18.59
C PRO A 191 -0.38 -10.51 -17.80
N GLU A 192 -0.01 -11.67 -18.35
CA GLU A 192 1.00 -12.55 -17.72
C GLU A 192 2.35 -11.86 -17.54
N ASN A 193 2.72 -11.00 -18.48
CA ASN A 193 3.99 -10.25 -18.48
C ASN A 193 3.86 -8.82 -17.92
N LEU A 194 2.86 -8.55 -17.06
CA LEU A 194 2.62 -7.22 -16.51
C LEU A 194 3.86 -6.59 -15.85
N ASP A 195 4.67 -7.36 -15.11
CA ASP A 195 5.94 -6.87 -14.52
C ASP A 195 6.88 -6.27 -15.59
N LEU A 196 6.97 -6.90 -16.79
CA LEU A 196 7.79 -6.41 -17.90
C LEU A 196 7.19 -5.18 -18.57
N ILE A 197 5.86 -5.16 -18.76
CA ILE A 197 5.13 -4.01 -19.33
C ILE A 197 5.36 -2.76 -18.46
N ILE A 198 5.13 -2.87 -17.15
CA ILE A 198 5.30 -1.75 -16.21
C ILE A 198 6.76 -1.31 -16.13
N LYS A 199 7.73 -2.24 -16.20
CA LYS A 199 9.15 -1.90 -16.25
C LYS A 199 9.49 -1.08 -17.50
N ASN A 200 8.95 -1.44 -18.66
CA ASN A 200 9.17 -0.71 -19.90
C ASN A 200 8.55 0.70 -19.85
N ILE A 201 7.33 0.84 -19.32
CA ILE A 201 6.66 2.13 -19.10
C ILE A 201 7.55 3.05 -18.25
N LYS A 202 8.08 2.55 -17.12
CA LYS A 202 8.98 3.33 -16.25
C LYS A 202 10.30 3.73 -16.91
N ASN A 203 10.86 2.85 -17.76
CA ASN A 203 12.09 3.12 -18.51
C ASN A 203 11.91 4.25 -19.54
N GLN A 204 10.71 4.41 -20.09
CA GLN A 204 10.36 5.50 -21.00
C GLN A 204 10.14 6.84 -20.28
N GLY A 205 10.18 6.86 -18.94
CA GLY A 205 10.04 8.08 -18.14
C GLY A 205 8.63 8.34 -17.62
N PHE A 206 7.67 7.46 -17.89
CA PHE A 206 6.33 7.52 -17.32
C PHE A 206 6.32 7.11 -15.84
N LEU A 207 5.21 7.40 -15.15
CA LEU A 207 4.99 7.15 -13.72
C LEU A 207 5.98 7.86 -12.78
N ARG A 208 6.60 8.96 -13.25
CA ARG A 208 7.55 9.81 -12.49
C ARG A 208 6.90 11.04 -11.86
#